data_AF-A0A838Z9M3-F1
#
_entry.id   AF-A0A838Z9M3-F1
#
_cell.length_a   1.000
_cell.length_b   1.000
_cell.length_c   1.000
_cell.angle_alpha   90.00
_cell.angle_beta   90.00
_cell.angle_gamma   90.00
#
_symmetry.space_group_name_H-M   'P 1'
#
loop_
_entity.id
_entity.type
_entity.pdbx_description
1 polymer ?
#
loop_
_entity_poly.entity_id
_entity_poly.type
_entity_poly.pdbx_seq_one_letter_code
_entity_poly.pdbx_strand_id
1 'polypeptide(L)'
;MKTLFACFCLCVFLSFSVIAQTPTLTQVWETDTTLTTPESVLYDAKNNVLYVSCINGKSVPENQESFVAKIGLDGKIQQRIMTPGLNAIKGMGIIGNKLYTASFFAVNEIDLATGKVVNNYTVPDAKMLNDITIDEKNKTLYVTDMRANSVWKLKDGKLEKILEGGLLKNPNGLFYDNSKLLIGNGEGILYSYDTKTKDLTKFAEGMGTEKSGIDGIESDGKKGYFVSEWRGRIWHVTPDGKPSLLLDTIDKPMNTADFEYIPTKKMLFVPTFLKNKVVAYKVN
;
A
#
# COMPACT_ATOMS: atom_id res chain seq x y z
N MET A 1 58.55 39.73 33.65
CA MET A 1 57.85 39.37 32.40
C MET A 1 57.53 37.88 32.44
N LYS A 2 56.25 37.50 32.49
CA LYS A 2 55.80 36.09 32.43
C LYS A 2 55.00 35.92 31.13
N THR A 3 55.52 35.12 30.22
CA THR A 3 54.89 34.79 28.93
C THR A 3 53.95 33.60 29.14
N LEU A 4 52.66 33.78 28.84
CA LEU A 4 51.64 32.72 28.87
C LEU A 4 51.51 32.15 27.45
N PHE A 5 51.82 30.87 27.26
CA PHE A 5 51.54 30.14 26.03
C PHE A 5 50.10 29.60 26.10
N ALA A 6 49.22 30.09 25.23
CA ALA A 6 47.88 29.53 25.04
C ALA A 6 47.96 28.43 23.97
N CYS A 7 47.70 27.19 24.37
CA CYS A 7 47.64 26.04 23.46
C CYS A 7 46.23 25.96 22.87
N PHE A 8 46.09 26.18 21.57
CA PHE A 8 44.82 26.12 20.85
C PHE A 8 44.58 24.67 20.39
N CYS A 9 43.75 23.91 21.11
CA CYS A 9 43.33 22.57 20.68
C CYS A 9 42.27 22.70 19.57
N LEU A 10 42.66 22.38 18.33
CA LEU A 10 41.76 22.31 17.19
C LEU A 10 41.00 20.98 17.23
N CYS A 11 39.74 20.99 17.68
CA CYS A 11 38.84 19.83 17.57
C CYS A 11 38.34 19.69 16.14
N VAL A 12 38.90 18.75 15.38
CA VAL A 12 38.40 18.37 14.06
C VAL A 12 37.18 17.45 14.26
N PHE A 13 35.98 17.96 14.01
CA PHE A 13 34.77 17.14 13.92
C PHE A 13 34.78 16.41 12.57
N LEU A 14 35.15 15.13 12.58
CA LEU A 14 34.97 14.23 11.44
C LEU A 14 33.48 13.87 11.31
N SER A 15 32.79 14.54 10.40
CA SER A 15 31.41 14.19 10.01
C SER A 15 31.43 12.91 9.20
N PHE A 16 31.26 11.75 9.85
CA PHE A 16 31.00 10.50 9.14
C PHE A 16 29.62 10.57 8.49
N SER A 17 29.59 10.83 7.18
CA SER A 17 28.37 10.66 6.38
C SER A 17 28.12 9.15 6.25
N VAL A 18 27.21 8.62 7.06
CA VAL A 18 26.72 7.26 6.88
C VAL A 18 25.95 7.24 5.56
N ILE A 19 26.56 6.66 4.52
CA ILE A 19 25.87 6.38 3.27
C ILE A 19 24.85 5.29 3.60
N ALA A 20 23.57 5.66 3.65
CA ALA A 20 22.49 4.69 3.79
C ALA A 20 22.52 3.77 2.56
N GLN A 21 22.78 2.48 2.77
CA GLN A 21 22.77 1.48 1.71
C GLN A 21 21.34 1.30 1.21
N THR A 22 21.13 1.47 -0.11
CA THR A 22 19.86 1.16 -0.76
C THR A 22 19.55 -0.32 -0.57
N PRO A 23 18.34 -0.68 -0.10
CA PRO A 23 17.98 -2.08 0.07
C PRO A 23 17.97 -2.82 -1.27
N THR A 24 18.03 -4.15 -1.23
CA THR A 24 17.88 -4.98 -2.43
C THR A 24 16.77 -6.02 -2.25
N LEU A 25 16.17 -6.45 -3.36
CA LEU A 25 15.13 -7.47 -3.38
C LEU A 25 15.66 -8.78 -3.97
N THR A 26 15.48 -9.88 -3.24
CA THR A 26 15.79 -11.24 -3.72
C THR A 26 14.53 -12.08 -3.70
N GLN A 27 14.09 -12.59 -4.85
CA GLN A 27 12.92 -13.45 -4.92
C GLN A 27 13.13 -14.73 -4.09
N VAL A 28 12.12 -15.11 -3.32
CA VAL A 28 12.13 -16.29 -2.45
C VAL A 28 11.20 -17.38 -2.98
N TRP A 29 9.96 -17.03 -3.28
CA TRP A 29 8.96 -17.94 -3.83
C TRP A 29 7.92 -17.17 -4.64
N GLU A 30 7.13 -17.90 -5.42
CA GLU A 30 5.90 -17.40 -6.07
C GLU A 30 4.79 -18.45 -5.89
N THR A 31 3.53 -18.00 -5.83
CA THR A 31 2.39 -18.91 -5.81
C THR A 31 2.17 -19.56 -7.19
N ASP A 32 1.28 -20.56 -7.26
CA ASP A 32 0.68 -20.93 -8.54
C ASP A 32 -0.19 -19.80 -9.12
N THR A 33 -0.77 -20.03 -10.30
CA THR A 33 -1.54 -19.03 -11.04
C THR A 33 -3.05 -19.02 -10.72
N THR A 34 -3.48 -19.64 -9.62
CA THR A 34 -4.92 -19.74 -9.31
C THR A 34 -5.49 -18.51 -8.60
N LEU A 35 -4.63 -17.58 -8.17
CA LEU A 35 -4.97 -16.26 -7.66
C LEU A 35 -5.25 -15.33 -8.85
N THR A 36 -6.47 -15.34 -9.37
CA THR A 36 -6.82 -14.68 -10.63
C THR A 36 -7.00 -13.17 -10.47
N THR A 37 -6.16 -12.40 -11.16
CA THR A 37 -6.12 -10.93 -11.10
C THR A 37 -5.97 -10.43 -9.65
N PRO A 38 -4.87 -10.77 -8.96
CA PRO A 38 -4.64 -10.35 -7.60
C PRO A 38 -4.30 -8.85 -7.60
N GLU A 39 -4.94 -8.09 -6.72
CA GLU A 39 -4.77 -6.62 -6.66
C GLU A 39 -4.05 -6.17 -5.40
N SER A 40 -4.40 -6.72 -4.23
CA SER A 40 -3.83 -6.32 -2.94
C SER A 40 -3.42 -7.54 -2.12
N VAL A 41 -2.34 -7.40 -1.34
CA VAL A 41 -1.93 -8.36 -0.31
C VAL A 41 -1.98 -7.65 1.04
N LEU A 42 -2.51 -8.32 2.05
CA LEU A 42 -2.60 -7.80 3.43
C LEU A 42 -2.16 -8.86 4.43
N TYR A 43 -1.30 -8.51 5.39
CA TYR A 43 -0.85 -9.39 6.45
C TYR A 43 -1.75 -9.33 7.68
N ASP A 44 -2.28 -10.49 8.06
CA ASP A 44 -2.93 -10.68 9.35
C ASP A 44 -1.89 -11.21 10.35
N ALA A 45 -1.33 -10.30 11.14
CA ALA A 45 -0.34 -10.64 12.16
C ALA A 45 -0.89 -11.58 13.26
N LYS A 46 -2.19 -11.50 13.57
CA LYS A 46 -2.82 -12.32 14.61
C LYS A 46 -2.90 -13.79 14.19
N ASN A 47 -3.27 -14.04 12.94
CA ASN A 47 -3.39 -15.40 12.40
C ASN A 47 -2.14 -15.86 11.63
N ASN A 48 -1.17 -14.97 11.43
CA ASN A 48 0.08 -15.20 10.71
C ASN A 48 -0.15 -15.74 9.27
N VAL A 49 -1.02 -15.08 8.54
CA VAL A 49 -1.40 -15.40 7.15
C VAL A 49 -1.45 -14.13 6.30
N LEU A 50 -1.45 -14.30 4.98
CA LEU A 50 -1.71 -13.22 4.04
C LEU A 50 -3.13 -13.40 3.47
N TYR A 51 -3.86 -12.30 3.37
CA TYR A 51 -5.05 -12.18 2.56
C TYR A 51 -4.68 -11.58 1.22
N VAL A 52 -5.29 -12.09 0.15
CA VAL A 52 -5.07 -11.58 -1.22
C VAL A 52 -6.42 -11.30 -1.86
N SER A 53 -6.69 -10.05 -2.22
CA SER A 53 -7.86 -9.72 -3.01
C SER A 53 -7.63 -10.11 -4.47
N CYS A 54 -8.58 -10.81 -5.05
CA CYS A 54 -8.55 -11.25 -6.44
C CYS A 54 -9.77 -10.69 -7.14
N ILE A 55 -9.57 -9.79 -8.10
CA ILE A 55 -10.64 -9.24 -8.93
C ILE A 55 -11.33 -10.34 -9.73
N ASN A 56 -10.59 -11.40 -10.07
CA ASN A 56 -11.06 -12.54 -10.85
C ASN A 56 -11.68 -12.11 -12.19
N GLY A 57 -10.83 -11.59 -13.09
CA GLY A 57 -11.27 -11.11 -14.40
C GLY A 57 -11.04 -9.62 -14.57
N LYS A 58 -12.02 -8.90 -15.14
CA LYS A 58 -11.88 -7.47 -15.45
C LYS A 58 -12.26 -6.61 -14.25
N SER A 59 -11.51 -5.53 -14.03
CA SER A 59 -11.87 -4.48 -13.07
C SER A 59 -12.94 -3.59 -13.68
N VAL A 60 -14.19 -4.04 -13.62
CA VAL A 60 -15.38 -3.32 -14.10
C VAL A 60 -16.53 -3.42 -13.07
N PRO A 61 -17.45 -2.45 -13.02
CA PRO A 61 -18.56 -2.44 -12.07
C PRO A 61 -19.49 -3.66 -12.14
N GLU A 62 -19.59 -4.33 -13.28
CA GLU A 62 -20.47 -5.48 -13.47
C GLU A 62 -19.86 -6.79 -12.94
N ASN A 63 -18.55 -6.83 -12.67
CA ASN A 63 -17.89 -8.03 -12.19
C ASN A 63 -18.25 -8.29 -10.71
N GLN A 64 -18.96 -9.40 -10.46
CA GLN A 64 -19.37 -9.87 -9.13
C GLN A 64 -18.65 -11.17 -8.73
N GLU A 65 -17.56 -11.51 -9.40
CA GLU A 65 -16.85 -12.79 -9.21
C GLU A 65 -15.58 -12.66 -8.36
N SER A 66 -15.30 -11.47 -7.84
CA SER A 66 -14.10 -11.25 -7.03
C SER A 66 -14.19 -11.96 -5.68
N PHE A 67 -13.02 -12.29 -5.13
CA PHE A 67 -12.89 -13.02 -3.89
C PHE A 67 -11.62 -12.64 -3.13
N VAL A 68 -11.59 -12.92 -1.83
CA VAL A 68 -10.36 -12.91 -1.03
C VAL A 68 -9.84 -14.34 -0.89
N ALA A 69 -8.56 -14.55 -1.13
CA ALA A 69 -7.84 -15.78 -0.82
C ALA A 69 -7.06 -15.63 0.50
N LYS A 70 -6.83 -16.77 1.16
CA LYS A 70 -5.97 -16.88 2.34
C LYS A 70 -4.78 -17.76 1.99
N ILE A 71 -3.58 -17.23 2.14
CA ILE A 71 -2.32 -17.94 1.83
C ILE A 71 -1.37 -17.90 3.04
N GLY A 72 -0.50 -18.91 3.14
CA GLY A 72 0.60 -18.92 4.10
C GLY A 72 1.75 -18.02 3.68
N LEU A 73 2.62 -17.66 4.62
CA LEU A 73 3.87 -16.94 4.34
C LEU A 73 4.88 -17.77 3.52
N ASP A 74 4.60 -19.05 3.30
CA ASP A 74 5.33 -19.97 2.42
C ASP A 74 4.74 -20.05 0.99
N GLY A 75 3.74 -19.22 0.68
CA GLY A 75 3.08 -19.17 -0.62
C GLY A 75 2.02 -20.25 -0.86
N LYS A 76 1.77 -21.13 0.12
CA LYS A 76 0.72 -22.16 -0.02
C LYS A 76 -0.66 -21.53 0.14
N ILE A 77 -1.53 -21.79 -0.83
CA ILE A 77 -2.93 -21.36 -0.76
C ILE A 77 -3.66 -22.26 0.22
N GLN A 78 -4.13 -21.68 1.32
CA GLN A 78 -4.86 -22.39 2.37
C GLN A 78 -6.35 -22.44 2.08
N GLN A 79 -6.89 -21.34 1.56
CA GLN A 79 -8.28 -21.25 1.13
C GLN A 79 -8.36 -20.25 -0.02
N ARG A 80 -8.70 -20.74 -1.22
CA ARG A 80 -8.74 -19.90 -2.42
C ARG A 80 -9.89 -18.88 -2.37
N ILE A 81 -11.09 -19.31 -1.99
CA ILE A 81 -12.28 -18.46 -1.93
C ILE A 81 -12.73 -18.38 -0.47
N MET A 82 -12.49 -17.25 0.16
CA MET A 82 -12.99 -16.93 1.50
C MET A 82 -14.31 -16.14 1.43
N THR A 83 -14.40 -15.20 0.47
CA THR A 83 -15.49 -14.22 0.39
C THR A 83 -16.01 -14.11 -1.06
N PRO A 84 -16.92 -15.00 -1.50
CA PRO A 84 -17.39 -14.99 -2.89
C PRO A 84 -18.38 -13.85 -3.16
N GLY A 85 -18.57 -13.51 -4.43
CA GLY A 85 -19.70 -12.68 -4.86
C GLY A 85 -19.52 -11.18 -4.66
N LEU A 86 -18.28 -10.70 -4.54
CA LEU A 86 -18.00 -9.28 -4.31
C LEU A 86 -17.76 -8.54 -5.62
N ASN A 87 -18.03 -7.24 -5.60
CA ASN A 87 -17.88 -6.39 -6.77
C ASN A 87 -16.43 -5.95 -6.97
N ALA A 88 -15.69 -6.66 -7.84
CA ALA A 88 -14.31 -6.38 -8.25
C ALA A 88 -13.44 -5.77 -7.13
N ILE A 89 -13.31 -6.44 -5.99
CA ILE A 89 -12.64 -5.88 -4.81
C ILE A 89 -11.14 -5.68 -5.03
N LYS A 90 -10.59 -4.65 -4.36
CA LYS A 90 -9.20 -4.20 -4.50
C LYS A 90 -8.50 -4.11 -3.14
N GLY A 91 -8.13 -2.92 -2.66
CA GLY A 91 -7.47 -2.72 -1.38
C GLY A 91 -8.23 -3.28 -0.19
N MET A 92 -7.48 -3.59 0.86
CA MET A 92 -7.99 -4.28 2.05
C MET A 92 -7.46 -3.67 3.35
N GLY A 93 -8.19 -3.85 4.44
CA GLY A 93 -7.72 -3.52 5.78
C GLY A 93 -8.45 -4.29 6.87
N ILE A 94 -7.83 -4.46 8.04
CA ILE A 94 -8.45 -5.19 9.17
C ILE A 94 -8.70 -4.25 10.35
N ILE A 95 -9.92 -4.29 10.90
CA ILE A 95 -10.25 -3.68 12.19
C ILE A 95 -10.87 -4.76 13.08
N GLY A 96 -10.13 -5.18 14.11
CA GLY A 96 -10.57 -6.23 15.02
C GLY A 96 -10.69 -7.59 14.32
N ASN A 97 -11.90 -8.16 14.28
CA ASN A 97 -12.18 -9.43 13.59
C ASN A 97 -12.90 -9.22 12.25
N LYS A 98 -12.82 -8.01 11.69
CA LYS A 98 -13.47 -7.64 10.43
C LYS A 98 -12.43 -7.29 9.38
N LEU A 99 -12.61 -7.85 8.19
CA LEU A 99 -11.89 -7.47 6.98
C LEU A 99 -12.73 -6.46 6.22
N TYR A 100 -12.11 -5.38 5.77
CA TYR A 100 -12.71 -4.37 4.93
C TYR A 100 -12.11 -4.47 3.54
N THR A 101 -12.94 -4.35 2.51
CA THR A 101 -12.48 -4.37 1.11
C THR A 101 -13.13 -3.26 0.31
N ALA A 102 -12.38 -2.67 -0.62
CA ALA A 102 -12.91 -1.65 -1.53
C ALA A 102 -13.49 -2.29 -2.79
N SER A 103 -14.81 -2.17 -2.97
CA SER A 103 -15.52 -2.41 -4.25
C SER A 103 -15.64 -1.12 -5.05
N PHE A 104 -16.19 -1.14 -6.27
CA PHE A 104 -16.29 0.09 -7.09
C PHE A 104 -17.01 1.26 -6.38
N PHE A 105 -18.05 0.96 -5.60
CA PHE A 105 -18.94 1.98 -5.02
C PHE A 105 -19.13 1.88 -3.51
N ALA A 106 -18.50 0.92 -2.84
CA ALA A 106 -18.71 0.67 -1.43
C ALA A 106 -17.47 0.07 -0.77
N VAL A 107 -17.35 0.32 0.53
CA VAL A 107 -16.48 -0.47 1.40
C VAL A 107 -17.31 -1.61 1.99
N ASN A 108 -16.92 -2.85 1.72
CA ASN A 108 -17.57 -4.04 2.29
C ASN A 108 -16.94 -4.34 3.65
N GLU A 109 -17.74 -4.65 4.66
CA GLU A 109 -17.29 -5.17 5.95
C GLU A 109 -17.61 -6.66 6.02
N ILE A 110 -16.59 -7.46 6.26
CA ILE A 110 -16.64 -8.92 6.18
C ILE A 110 -16.21 -9.49 7.52
N ASP A 111 -17.00 -10.44 8.02
CA ASP A 111 -16.62 -11.22 9.18
C ASP A 111 -15.52 -12.23 8.83
N LEU A 112 -14.32 -12.08 9.43
CA LEU A 112 -13.16 -12.92 9.10
C LEU A 112 -13.37 -14.41 9.42
N ALA A 113 -14.22 -14.73 10.40
CA ALA A 113 -14.45 -16.12 10.80
C ALA A 113 -15.38 -16.86 9.82
N THR A 114 -16.37 -16.16 9.29
CA THR A 114 -17.41 -16.76 8.42
C THR A 114 -17.24 -16.44 6.95
N GLY A 115 -16.43 -15.45 6.58
CA GLY A 115 -16.29 -14.94 5.22
C GLY A 115 -17.54 -14.19 4.69
N LYS A 116 -18.52 -13.93 5.57
CA LYS A 116 -19.79 -13.28 5.18
C LYS A 116 -19.65 -11.77 5.25
N VAL A 117 -20.20 -11.08 4.25
CA VAL A 117 -20.42 -9.64 4.29
C VAL A 117 -21.46 -9.34 5.36
N VAL A 118 -21.09 -8.52 6.35
CA VAL A 118 -21.95 -8.11 7.46
C VAL A 118 -22.41 -6.66 7.33
N ASN A 119 -21.72 -5.85 6.53
CA ASN A 119 -22.15 -4.50 6.20
C ASN A 119 -21.59 -4.05 4.84
N ASN A 120 -22.24 -3.05 4.24
CA ASN A 120 -21.79 -2.37 3.03
C ASN A 120 -21.95 -0.86 3.21
N TYR A 121 -20.84 -0.13 3.17
CA TYR A 121 -20.82 1.32 3.28
C TYR A 121 -20.74 1.94 1.89
N THR A 122 -21.88 2.24 1.29
CA THR A 122 -21.95 2.91 -0.01
C THR A 122 -21.35 4.30 0.08
N VAL A 123 -20.35 4.57 -0.75
CA VAL A 123 -19.70 5.88 -0.83
C VAL A 123 -20.50 6.76 -1.80
N PRO A 124 -21.00 7.93 -1.37
CA PRO A 124 -21.76 8.84 -2.23
C PRO A 124 -20.97 9.25 -3.47
N ASP A 125 -21.63 9.20 -4.63
CA ASP A 125 -21.09 9.57 -5.95
C ASP A 125 -19.83 8.82 -6.40
N ALA A 126 -19.54 7.68 -5.74
CA ALA A 126 -18.34 6.92 -6.00
C ALA A 126 -18.20 6.52 -7.47
N LYS A 127 -16.96 6.55 -7.96
CA LYS A 127 -16.64 6.21 -9.36
C LYS A 127 -15.81 4.94 -9.45
N MET A 128 -14.78 4.82 -8.63
CA MET A 128 -13.96 3.62 -8.54
C MET A 128 -13.11 3.66 -7.28
N LEU A 129 -13.63 3.10 -6.18
CA LEU A 129 -12.78 2.93 -4.99
C LEU A 129 -11.64 1.97 -5.32
N ASN A 130 -10.46 2.20 -4.75
CA ASN A 130 -9.30 1.35 -4.97
C ASN A 130 -8.66 0.86 -3.68
N ASP A 131 -7.87 1.68 -3.01
CA ASP A 131 -7.03 1.23 -1.91
C ASP A 131 -7.60 1.60 -0.53
N ILE A 132 -7.26 0.80 0.49
CA ILE A 132 -7.66 0.98 1.89
C ILE A 132 -6.43 0.99 2.79
N THR A 133 -6.38 1.95 3.73
CA THR A 133 -5.43 1.90 4.85
C THR A 133 -6.13 2.18 6.17
N ILE A 134 -5.56 1.70 7.27
CA ILE A 134 -6.18 1.70 8.60
C ILE A 134 -5.31 2.45 9.62
N ASP A 135 -5.90 3.42 10.31
CA ASP A 135 -5.42 3.85 11.63
C ASP A 135 -5.94 2.86 12.67
N GLU A 136 -5.13 1.85 12.99
CA GLU A 136 -5.52 0.79 13.93
C GLU A 136 -5.85 1.33 15.32
N LYS A 137 -5.10 2.35 15.77
CA LYS A 137 -5.25 2.93 17.11
C LYS A 137 -6.62 3.59 17.27
N ASN A 138 -7.06 4.34 16.26
CA ASN A 138 -8.35 5.05 16.30
C ASN A 138 -9.46 4.31 15.55
N LYS A 139 -9.20 3.09 15.06
CA LYS A 139 -10.13 2.27 14.27
C LYS A 139 -10.77 3.05 13.13
N THR A 140 -9.95 3.79 12.41
CA THR A 140 -10.38 4.66 11.31
C THR A 140 -9.85 4.09 10.01
N LEU A 141 -10.73 3.92 9.03
CA LEU A 141 -10.39 3.46 7.70
C LEU A 141 -10.34 4.65 6.75
N TYR A 142 -9.36 4.67 5.85
CA TYR A 142 -9.30 5.58 4.72
C TYR A 142 -9.39 4.79 3.42
N VAL A 143 -10.06 5.35 2.41
CA VAL A 143 -10.24 4.72 1.10
C VAL A 143 -10.12 5.74 -0.02
N THR A 144 -9.40 5.41 -1.09
CA THR A 144 -9.36 6.24 -2.30
C THR A 144 -10.57 6.00 -3.17
N ASP A 145 -11.08 7.06 -3.79
CA ASP A 145 -11.84 6.98 -5.04
C ASP A 145 -11.00 7.54 -6.18
N MET A 146 -10.43 6.62 -6.95
CA MET A 146 -9.46 6.94 -7.98
C MET A 146 -10.08 7.79 -9.08
N ARG A 147 -11.31 7.48 -9.50
CA ARG A 147 -11.94 8.17 -10.64
C ARG A 147 -12.73 9.41 -10.23
N ALA A 148 -13.09 9.55 -8.95
CA ALA A 148 -13.62 10.79 -8.40
C ALA A 148 -12.55 11.77 -7.91
N ASN A 149 -11.26 11.40 -7.95
CA ASN A 149 -10.15 12.18 -7.38
C ASN A 149 -10.40 12.54 -5.91
N SER A 150 -10.82 11.59 -5.08
CA SER A 150 -11.15 11.88 -3.69
C SER A 150 -10.62 10.82 -2.72
N VAL A 151 -10.54 11.19 -1.45
CA VAL A 151 -10.24 10.28 -0.35
C VAL A 151 -11.34 10.40 0.69
N TRP A 152 -11.83 9.25 1.15
CA TRP A 152 -12.88 9.14 2.14
C TRP A 152 -12.33 8.50 3.41
N LYS A 153 -12.97 8.86 4.53
CA LYS A 153 -12.73 8.30 5.86
C LYS A 153 -14.00 7.60 6.31
N LEU A 154 -13.86 6.37 6.80
CA LEU A 154 -14.92 5.62 7.47
C LEU A 154 -14.55 5.48 8.96
N LYS A 155 -15.44 5.96 9.84
CA LYS A 155 -15.27 5.83 11.30
C LYS A 155 -16.64 5.69 11.96
N ASP A 156 -16.77 4.73 12.86
CA ASP A 156 -18.01 4.47 13.62
C ASP A 156 -19.25 4.37 12.69
N GLY A 157 -19.07 3.71 11.55
CA GLY A 157 -20.10 3.51 10.52
C GLY A 157 -20.45 4.75 9.69
N LYS A 158 -19.71 5.86 9.84
CA LYS A 158 -19.94 7.11 9.10
C LYS A 158 -18.84 7.36 8.09
N LEU A 159 -19.25 7.64 6.85
CA LEU A 159 -18.38 8.06 5.76
C LEU A 159 -18.28 9.59 5.71
N GLU A 160 -17.06 10.09 5.53
CA GLU A 160 -16.74 11.50 5.38
C GLU A 160 -15.70 11.68 4.26
N LYS A 161 -15.99 12.52 3.27
CA LYS A 161 -15.00 12.91 2.26
C LYS A 161 -14.01 13.87 2.90
N ILE A 162 -12.73 13.54 2.89
CA ILE A 162 -11.67 14.34 3.56
C ILE A 162 -10.79 15.11 2.59
N LEU A 163 -10.72 14.66 1.33
CA LEU A 163 -9.99 15.32 0.24
C LEU A 163 -10.73 15.11 -1.09
N GLU A 164 -10.64 16.09 -1.98
CA GLU A 164 -11.23 16.04 -3.32
C GLU A 164 -10.50 16.95 -4.30
N GLY A 165 -10.30 16.47 -5.53
CA GLY A 165 -9.76 17.23 -6.66
C GLY A 165 -8.30 17.66 -6.50
N GLY A 166 -7.97 18.77 -7.15
CA GLY A 166 -6.66 19.41 -7.05
C GLY A 166 -5.49 18.48 -7.45
N LEU A 167 -4.60 18.25 -6.49
CA LEU A 167 -3.34 17.52 -6.68
C LEU A 167 -3.52 15.98 -6.72
N LEU A 168 -4.68 15.46 -6.32
CA LEU A 168 -4.89 14.03 -6.15
C LEU A 168 -4.84 13.21 -7.44
N LYS A 169 -5.24 13.80 -8.58
CA LYS A 169 -5.25 13.22 -9.94
C LYS A 169 -5.07 11.69 -10.02
N ASN A 170 -6.18 10.96 -10.02
CA ASN A 170 -6.25 9.51 -9.89
C ASN A 170 -5.52 8.99 -8.64
N PRO A 171 -5.93 9.37 -7.42
CA PRO A 171 -5.33 8.85 -6.20
C PRO A 171 -5.60 7.35 -6.11
N ASN A 172 -4.58 6.56 -5.79
CA ASN A 172 -4.67 5.11 -5.75
C ASN A 172 -4.19 4.59 -4.39
N GLY A 173 -2.90 4.29 -4.26
CA GLY A 173 -2.32 3.77 -3.01
C GLY A 173 -2.44 4.69 -1.82
N LEU A 174 -2.67 4.11 -0.65
CA LEU A 174 -2.77 4.77 0.64
C LEU A 174 -1.89 4.08 1.69
N PHE A 175 -1.25 4.89 2.53
CA PHE A 175 -0.62 4.37 3.74
C PHE A 175 -0.76 5.34 4.90
N TYR A 176 -1.32 4.88 6.02
CA TYR A 176 -1.42 5.69 7.22
C TYR A 176 -0.18 5.53 8.11
N ASP A 177 0.56 6.63 8.31
CA ASP A 177 1.70 6.71 9.22
C ASP A 177 1.48 7.82 10.26
N ASN A 178 1.05 7.45 11.46
CA ASN A 178 1.06 8.30 12.66
C ASN A 178 0.51 9.73 12.45
N SER A 179 -0.75 9.84 12.02
CA SER A 179 -1.46 11.09 11.65
C SER A 179 -1.18 11.62 10.24
N LYS A 180 -0.26 11.02 9.49
CA LYS A 180 -0.06 11.31 8.07
C LYS A 180 -0.72 10.24 7.23
N LEU A 181 -1.44 10.65 6.20
CA LEU A 181 -1.90 9.76 5.15
C LEU A 181 -1.03 10.01 3.93
N LEU A 182 -0.25 9.00 3.54
CA LEU A 182 0.43 9.01 2.27
C LEU A 182 -0.54 8.61 1.16
N ILE A 183 -0.46 9.30 0.03
CA ILE A 183 -1.37 9.14 -1.10
C ILE A 183 -0.55 9.12 -2.38
N GLY A 184 -0.52 7.96 -3.04
CA GLY A 184 0.07 7.81 -4.36
C GLY A 184 -0.93 8.20 -5.44
N ASN A 185 -0.49 8.93 -6.47
CA ASN A 185 -1.37 9.32 -7.57
C ASN A 185 -1.01 8.68 -8.91
N GLY A 186 -1.89 8.90 -9.88
CA GLY A 186 -1.74 8.43 -11.26
C GLY A 186 -0.58 9.04 -12.03
N GLU A 187 0.09 10.06 -11.51
CA GLU A 187 1.23 10.74 -12.15
C GLU A 187 2.59 10.29 -11.57
N GLY A 188 2.61 9.35 -10.62
CA GLY A 188 3.85 8.90 -9.98
C GLY A 188 4.32 9.83 -8.86
N ILE A 189 3.42 10.63 -8.28
CA ILE A 189 3.69 11.55 -7.18
C ILE A 189 3.12 10.96 -5.88
N LEU A 190 3.95 10.96 -4.84
CA LEU A 190 3.58 10.59 -3.49
C LEU A 190 3.33 11.85 -2.66
N TYR A 191 2.09 12.05 -2.26
CA TYR A 191 1.69 13.13 -1.36
C TYR A 191 1.65 12.66 0.09
N SER A 192 1.84 13.60 1.02
CA SER A 192 1.57 13.45 2.44
C SER A 192 0.49 14.43 2.85
N TYR A 193 -0.59 13.90 3.41
CA TYR A 193 -1.69 14.64 3.99
C TYR A 193 -1.65 14.54 5.51
N ASP A 194 -1.56 15.66 6.22
CA ASP A 194 -1.68 15.66 7.68
C ASP A 194 -3.16 15.64 8.07
N THR A 195 -3.60 14.58 8.73
CA THR A 195 -5.02 14.38 9.10
C THR A 195 -5.53 15.37 10.17
N LYS A 196 -4.65 16.12 10.83
CA LYS A 196 -4.99 17.12 11.84
C LYS A 196 -5.01 18.52 11.27
N THR A 197 -3.94 18.93 10.59
CA THR A 197 -3.84 20.29 10.01
C THR A 197 -4.56 20.41 8.68
N LYS A 198 -4.82 19.27 8.03
CA LYS A 198 -5.38 19.15 6.68
C LYS A 198 -4.46 19.65 5.57
N ASP A 199 -3.17 19.77 5.84
CA ASP A 199 -2.19 20.19 4.84
C ASP A 199 -1.85 19.02 3.91
N LEU A 200 -1.89 19.28 2.60
CA LEU A 200 -1.46 18.33 1.57
C LEU A 200 -0.16 18.83 0.93
N THR A 201 0.89 18.02 1.02
CA THR A 201 2.22 18.37 0.50
C THR A 201 2.77 17.25 -0.38
N LYS A 202 3.57 17.61 -1.38
CA LYS A 202 4.32 16.64 -2.17
C LYS A 202 5.48 16.11 -1.32
N PHE A 203 5.55 14.80 -1.11
CA PHE A 203 6.60 14.16 -0.33
C PHE A 203 7.72 13.60 -1.22
N ALA A 204 7.35 12.92 -2.32
CA ALA A 204 8.29 12.39 -3.31
C ALA A 204 7.64 12.36 -4.71
N GLU A 205 8.46 12.26 -5.76
CA GLU A 205 7.99 12.18 -7.15
C GLU A 205 8.92 11.33 -8.02
N GLY A 206 8.49 11.01 -9.24
CA GLY A 206 9.30 10.27 -10.21
C GLY A 206 9.15 8.75 -10.15
N MET A 207 8.09 8.25 -9.50
CA MET A 207 7.81 6.82 -9.34
C MET A 207 6.69 6.36 -10.30
N GLY A 208 6.69 6.89 -11.53
CA GLY A 208 5.64 6.60 -12.49
C GLY A 208 5.45 7.68 -13.55
N THR A 209 4.37 7.54 -14.31
CA THR A 209 3.88 8.51 -15.31
C THR A 209 2.36 8.47 -15.32
N GLU A 210 1.68 9.38 -16.04
CA GLU A 210 0.21 9.34 -16.23
C GLU A 210 -0.35 7.98 -16.74
N LYS A 211 0.51 7.13 -17.34
CA LYS A 211 0.15 5.80 -17.84
C LYS A 211 0.51 4.66 -16.87
N SER A 212 1.08 5.00 -15.71
CA SER A 212 1.71 4.09 -14.76
C SER A 212 1.86 4.78 -13.40
N GLY A 213 0.78 4.87 -12.64
CA GLY A 213 0.77 5.54 -11.35
C GLY A 213 1.34 4.70 -10.22
N ILE A 214 1.42 5.31 -9.04
CA ILE A 214 1.67 4.59 -7.80
C ILE A 214 0.46 3.68 -7.49
N ASP A 215 0.71 2.46 -7.00
CA ASP A 215 -0.34 1.51 -6.64
C ASP A 215 -0.35 1.20 -5.14
N GLY A 216 0.72 0.60 -4.61
CA GLY A 216 0.88 0.27 -3.18
C GLY A 216 1.95 1.10 -2.49
N ILE A 217 1.79 1.29 -1.18
CA ILE A 217 2.72 2.05 -0.33
C ILE A 217 2.85 1.34 1.01
N GLU A 218 4.07 1.05 1.44
CA GLU A 218 4.34 0.41 2.73
C GLU A 218 5.50 1.09 3.46
N SER A 219 5.47 1.11 4.79
CA SER A 219 6.62 1.59 5.57
C SER A 219 7.81 0.65 5.46
N ASP A 220 9.02 1.18 5.31
CA ASP A 220 10.24 0.35 5.38
C ASP A 220 10.65 -0.02 6.84
N GLY A 221 9.90 0.46 7.84
CA GLY A 221 10.18 0.31 9.26
C GLY A 221 11.30 1.23 9.79
N LYS A 222 11.82 2.13 8.96
CA LYS A 222 12.93 3.06 9.21
C LYS A 222 12.63 4.49 8.76
N LYS A 223 11.34 4.88 8.74
CA LYS A 223 10.81 6.20 8.32
C LYS A 223 10.89 6.48 6.82
N GLY A 224 11.31 5.51 6.01
CA GLY A 224 11.14 5.51 4.57
C GLY A 224 9.95 4.64 4.16
N TYR A 225 9.80 4.46 2.86
CA TYR A 225 8.68 3.72 2.28
C TYR A 225 9.12 2.85 1.11
N PHE A 226 8.46 1.73 0.92
CA PHE A 226 8.40 1.05 -0.37
C PHE A 226 7.17 1.55 -1.13
N VAL A 227 7.31 1.72 -2.43
CA VAL A 227 6.24 2.24 -3.30
C VAL A 227 6.23 1.44 -4.59
N SER A 228 5.08 0.93 -5.02
CA SER A 228 4.95 0.24 -6.30
C SER A 228 4.45 1.20 -7.37
N GLU A 229 4.98 1.03 -8.59
CA GLU A 229 4.47 1.60 -9.82
C GLU A 229 3.75 0.49 -10.58
N TRP A 230 2.46 0.67 -10.89
CA TRP A 230 1.59 -0.42 -11.34
C TRP A 230 2.13 -1.24 -12.52
N ARG A 231 2.86 -0.64 -13.47
CA ARG A 231 3.39 -1.36 -14.65
C ARG A 231 4.50 -2.36 -14.33
N GLY A 232 5.03 -2.37 -13.12
CA GLY A 232 5.97 -3.40 -12.69
C GLY A 232 7.25 -2.87 -12.07
N ARG A 233 7.21 -1.77 -11.31
CA ARG A 233 8.39 -1.32 -10.57
C ARG A 233 8.12 -1.20 -9.10
N ILE A 234 9.16 -1.39 -8.30
CA ILE A 234 9.14 -1.12 -6.87
C ILE A 234 10.29 -0.19 -6.56
N TRP A 235 9.98 0.85 -5.79
CA TRP A 235 10.87 1.91 -5.38
C TRP A 235 11.06 1.88 -3.86
N HIS A 236 12.22 2.31 -3.39
CA HIS A 236 12.43 2.73 -2.00
C HIS A 236 12.49 4.24 -1.96
N VAL A 237 11.76 4.85 -1.04
CA VAL A 237 11.76 6.29 -0.80
C VAL A 237 12.37 6.54 0.58
N THR A 238 13.45 7.31 0.61
CA THR A 238 14.12 7.69 1.86
C THR A 238 13.29 8.70 2.67
N PRO A 239 13.60 8.92 3.96
CA PRO A 239 12.87 9.89 4.78
C PRO A 239 12.88 11.34 4.26
N ASP A 240 13.86 11.70 3.43
CA ASP A 240 13.97 13.00 2.74
C ASP A 240 13.32 13.02 1.35
N GLY A 241 12.53 11.99 1.00
CA GLY A 241 11.70 11.96 -0.21
C GLY A 241 12.45 11.56 -1.48
N LYS A 242 13.62 10.93 -1.38
CA LYS A 242 14.40 10.51 -2.57
C LYS A 242 14.06 9.07 -2.97
N PRO A 243 13.54 8.84 -4.18
CA PRO A 243 13.27 7.50 -4.67
C PRO A 243 14.54 6.80 -5.18
N SER A 244 14.58 5.48 -5.06
CA SER A 244 15.58 4.58 -5.64
C SER A 244 14.89 3.33 -6.17
N LEU A 245 15.18 2.93 -7.40
CA LEU A 245 14.58 1.77 -8.03
C LEU A 245 15.11 0.47 -7.43
N LEU A 246 14.22 -0.45 -7.02
CA LEU A 246 14.57 -1.76 -6.46
C LEU A 246 14.25 -2.93 -7.38
N LEU A 247 13.16 -2.82 -8.13
CA LEU A 247 12.67 -3.86 -9.04
C LEU A 247 12.16 -3.20 -10.32
N ASP A 248 12.53 -3.76 -11.47
CA ASP A 248 11.94 -3.41 -12.76
C ASP A 248 11.57 -4.67 -13.54
N THR A 249 10.27 -4.82 -13.77
CA THR A 249 9.65 -5.96 -14.45
C THR A 249 8.70 -5.51 -15.54
N ILE A 250 8.81 -4.26 -16.01
CA ILE A 250 7.97 -3.71 -17.09
C ILE A 250 8.09 -4.56 -18.36
N ASP A 251 9.31 -5.00 -18.71
CA ASP A 251 9.56 -5.85 -19.88
C ASP A 251 9.14 -7.31 -19.68
N LYS A 252 8.75 -7.69 -18.46
CA LYS A 252 8.31 -9.06 -18.08
C LYS A 252 6.80 -9.15 -17.84
N PRO A 253 6.01 -8.30 -18.55
CA PRO A 253 4.70 -7.76 -18.16
C PRO A 253 4.16 -8.29 -16.83
N MET A 254 4.87 -7.99 -15.75
CA MET A 254 4.53 -8.41 -14.40
C MET A 254 4.28 -7.14 -13.61
N ASN A 255 3.00 -6.77 -13.55
CA ASN A 255 2.54 -5.64 -12.75
C ASN A 255 2.89 -5.83 -11.27
N THR A 256 3.08 -4.73 -10.58
CA THR A 256 3.29 -4.68 -9.13
C THR A 256 2.18 -3.80 -8.57
N ALA A 257 1.07 -4.44 -8.19
CA ALA A 257 -0.07 -3.75 -7.60
C ALA A 257 0.18 -3.47 -6.10
N ASP A 258 -0.88 -3.31 -5.32
CA ASP A 258 -0.80 -3.03 -3.90
C ASP A 258 -0.21 -4.22 -3.11
N PHE A 259 0.87 -4.00 -2.39
CA PHE A 259 1.72 -5.06 -1.84
C PHE A 259 1.89 -4.90 -0.34
N GLU A 260 2.25 -5.99 0.32
CA GLU A 260 2.49 -6.00 1.76
C GLU A 260 3.99 -6.11 2.07
N TYR A 261 4.46 -5.39 3.10
CA TYR A 261 5.80 -5.56 3.65
C TYR A 261 5.74 -5.85 5.14
N ILE A 262 6.40 -6.92 5.58
CA ILE A 262 6.49 -7.27 6.99
C ILE A 262 7.91 -6.95 7.51
N PRO A 263 8.13 -5.82 8.23
CA PRO A 263 9.47 -5.40 8.66
C PRO A 263 10.19 -6.42 9.54
N THR A 264 9.45 -7.07 10.44
CA THR A 264 10.00 -8.08 11.37
C THR A 264 10.51 -9.32 10.64
N LYS A 265 10.02 -9.59 9.43
CA LYS A 265 10.44 -10.72 8.58
C LYS A 265 11.35 -10.28 7.44
N LYS A 266 11.40 -8.97 7.14
CA LYS A 266 12.05 -8.38 5.96
C LYS A 266 11.55 -9.03 4.67
N MET A 267 10.24 -9.23 4.56
CA MET A 267 9.61 -9.91 3.43
C MET A 267 8.58 -8.99 2.80
N LEU A 268 8.66 -8.88 1.48
CA LEU A 268 7.75 -8.14 0.61
C LEU A 268 6.90 -9.14 -0.19
N PHE A 269 5.59 -8.95 -0.26
CA PHE A 269 4.66 -9.84 -0.95
C PHE A 269 3.90 -9.08 -2.02
N VAL A 270 4.26 -9.32 -3.28
CA VAL A 270 3.83 -8.49 -4.41
C VAL A 270 2.83 -9.26 -5.25
N PRO A 271 1.56 -8.81 -5.36
CA PRO A 271 0.62 -9.39 -6.28
C PRO A 271 0.94 -8.96 -7.71
N THR A 272 0.82 -9.92 -8.63
CA THR A 272 1.18 -9.77 -10.04
C THR A 272 -0.07 -9.81 -10.90
N PHE A 273 -0.72 -8.65 -11.05
CA PHE A 273 -2.05 -8.48 -11.64
C PHE A 273 -2.32 -9.35 -12.88
N LEU A 274 -1.45 -9.25 -13.90
CA LEU A 274 -1.61 -9.98 -15.16
C LEU A 274 -1.01 -11.40 -15.16
N LYS A 275 -0.23 -11.75 -14.14
CA LYS A 275 0.43 -13.07 -14.03
C LYS A 275 -0.28 -14.01 -13.06
N ASN A 276 -1.28 -13.54 -12.33
CA ASN A 276 -2.11 -14.32 -11.42
C ASN A 276 -1.34 -14.98 -10.25
N LYS A 277 -0.29 -14.33 -9.76
CA LYS A 277 0.53 -14.83 -8.65
C LYS A 277 0.74 -13.79 -7.57
N VAL A 278 1.15 -14.24 -6.40
CA VAL A 278 1.91 -13.43 -5.44
C VAL A 278 3.37 -13.87 -5.47
N VAL A 279 4.29 -12.92 -5.54
CA VAL A 279 5.74 -13.16 -5.51
C VAL A 279 6.29 -12.60 -4.21
N ALA A 280 7.05 -13.42 -3.48
CA ALA A 280 7.69 -13.00 -2.25
C ALA A 280 9.15 -12.65 -2.49
N TYR A 281 9.57 -11.50 -1.95
CA TYR A 281 10.95 -11.04 -1.98
C TYR A 281 11.48 -10.86 -0.56
N LYS A 282 12.74 -11.25 -0.36
CA LYS A 282 13.52 -10.85 0.81
C LYS A 282 14.09 -9.45 0.57
N VAL A 283 13.94 -8.58 1.55
CA VAL A 283 14.60 -7.26 1.60
C VAL A 283 15.92 -7.40 2.36
N ASN A 284 17.05 -7.10 1.70
CA ASN A 284 18.40 -7.14 2.28
C ASN A 284 18.97 -5.76 2.50
#